data_AF-A0A523IM76-F1
#
_entry.id   AF-A0A523IM76-F1
#
_cell.length_a   1.000
_cell.length_b   1.000
_cell.length_c   1.000
_cell.angle_alpha   90.00
_cell.angle_beta   90.00
_cell.angle_gamma   90.00
#
_symmetry.space_group_name_H-M   'P 1'
#
loop_
_entity.id
_entity.type
_entity.pdbx_description
1 polymer ?
#
loop_
_entity_poly.entity_id
_entity_poly.type
_entity_poly.pdbx_seq_one_letter_code
_entity_poly.pdbx_strand_id
1 'polypeptide(L)'
;GLVFFDAATAWGIQGFFPDGTPANRKFDRDNILTSYGVGLRFNLGGLLVLRWDFPLKKEKADGINRGVDAPDIHFSIGLDF
;
A
#
# COMPACT_ATOMS: atom_id res chain seq x y z
N GLY A 1 -4.64 13.44 17.68
CA GLY A 1 -4.51 13.16 16.24
C GLY A 1 -3.09 12.76 15.94
N LEU A 2 -2.88 11.99 14.87
CA LEU A 2 -1.56 11.51 14.45
C LEU A 2 -1.35 11.84 12.98
N VAL A 3 -0.09 12.03 12.60
CA VAL A 3 0.35 12.19 11.22
C VAL A 3 1.27 11.03 10.89
N PHE A 4 1.11 10.43 9.72
CA PHE A 4 1.85 9.25 9.28
C PHE A 4 2.52 9.50 7.94
N PHE A 5 3.65 8.83 7.74
CA PHE A 5 4.29 8.68 6.45
C PHE A 5 4.63 7.20 6.28
N ASP A 6 4.08 6.59 5.24
CA ASP A 6 4.26 5.17 4.98
C ASP A 6 5.05 4.98 3.69
N ALA A 7 5.92 3.97 3.70
CA ALA A 7 6.65 3.51 2.54
C ALA A 7 6.60 1.99 2.49
N ALA A 8 6.20 1.45 1.34
CA ALA A 8 6.08 0.01 1.13
C ALA A 8 6.54 -0.37 -0.27
N THR A 9 7.10 -1.56 -0.40
CA THR A 9 7.40 -2.17 -1.70
C THR A 9 7.17 -3.67 -1.59
N ALA A 10 6.69 -4.27 -2.68
CA ALA A 10 6.44 -5.70 -2.76
C ALA A 10 7.42 -6.31 -3.77
N TRP A 11 8.05 -7.43 -3.40
CA TRP A 11 8.98 -8.17 -4.25
C TRP A 11 8.82 -9.68 -4.00
N GLY A 12 9.21 -10.49 -4.98
CA GLY A 12 9.05 -11.95 -4.94
C GLY A 12 8.17 -12.49 -6.08
N ILE A 13 7.65 -13.71 -5.91
CA ILE A 13 6.78 -14.35 -6.90
C ILE A 13 5.39 -13.70 -6.82
N GLN A 14 4.97 -13.01 -7.88
CA GLN A 14 3.66 -12.36 -7.97
C GLN A 14 2.58 -13.28 -8.58
N GLY A 15 2.99 -14.40 -9.15
CA GLY A 15 2.12 -15.38 -9.78
C GLY A 15 2.88 -16.25 -10.76
N PHE A 16 2.15 -16.92 -11.65
CA PHE A 16 2.70 -17.70 -12.74
C PHE A 16 2.14 -17.19 -14.05
N PHE A 17 2.98 -17.09 -15.08
CA PHE A 17 2.52 -16.84 -16.44
C PHE A 17 1.70 -18.05 -16.95
N PRO A 18 0.90 -17.88 -18.02
CA PRO A 18 0.13 -18.99 -18.60
C PRO A 18 0.97 -20.20 -19.03
N ASP A 19 2.28 -20.01 -19.24
CA ASP A 19 3.25 -21.07 -19.56
C ASP A 19 3.82 -21.80 -18.33
N GLY A 20 3.36 -21.45 -17.12
CA GLY A 20 3.79 -22.05 -15.86
C GLY A 20 5.09 -21.49 -15.29
N THR A 21 5.72 -20.52 -15.96
CA THR A 21 6.93 -19.87 -15.42
C THR A 21 6.57 -18.86 -14.32
N PRO A 22 7.36 -18.77 -13.23
CA PRO A 22 7.08 -17.82 -12.15
C PRO A 22 7.27 -16.38 -12.62
N ALA A 23 6.24 -15.55 -12.43
CA ALA A 23 6.31 -14.11 -12.62
C ALA A 23 7.01 -13.49 -11.41
N ASN A 24 8.34 -13.41 -11.49
CA ASN A 24 9.18 -12.87 -10.43
C ASN A 24 9.30 -11.35 -10.52
N ARG A 25 8.83 -10.66 -9.48
CA ARG A 25 9.11 -9.25 -9.25
C ARG A 25 10.40 -9.11 -8.46
N LYS A 26 11.42 -8.52 -9.08
CA LYS A 26 12.65 -8.15 -8.38
C LYS A 26 12.38 -6.96 -7.46
N PHE A 27 13.14 -6.87 -6.37
CA PHE A 27 13.15 -5.66 -5.58
C PHE A 27 13.64 -4.50 -6.44
N ASP A 28 12.84 -3.45 -6.50
CA ASP A 28 13.14 -2.23 -7.23
C ASP A 28 12.87 -1.03 -6.33
N ARG A 29 13.93 -0.28 -6.05
CA ARG A 29 13.89 0.93 -5.21
C ARG A 29 13.03 2.02 -5.86
N ASP A 30 12.98 2.07 -7.18
CA ASP A 30 12.18 3.03 -7.91
C ASP A 30 10.68 2.67 -7.88
N ASN A 31 10.33 1.50 -7.35
CA ASN A 31 8.96 1.05 -7.12
C ASN A 31 8.57 1.04 -5.63
N ILE A 32 9.27 1.81 -4.79
CA ILE A 32 8.78 2.09 -3.43
C ILE A 32 7.56 3.01 -3.54
N LEU A 33 6.43 2.51 -3.03
CA LEU A 33 5.16 3.23 -2.87
C LEU A 33 5.23 4.04 -1.59
N THR A 34 4.71 5.26 -1.64
CA THR A 34 4.73 6.17 -0.49
C THR A 34 3.40 6.88 -0.34
N SER A 35 2.96 7.06 0.90
CA SER A 35 1.78 7.85 1.25
C SER A 35 2.04 8.69 2.49
N TYR A 36 1.28 9.76 2.65
CA TYR A 36 1.15 10.46 3.92
C TYR A 36 -0.31 10.43 4.36
N GLY A 37 -0.55 10.61 5.65
CA GLY A 37 -1.90 10.52 6.18
C GLY A 37 -2.09 11.19 7.51
N VAL A 38 -3.36 11.33 7.87
CA VAL A 38 -3.80 11.83 9.18
C VAL A 38 -4.74 10.82 9.79
N GLY A 39 -4.68 10.68 11.11
CA GLY A 39 -5.58 9.78 11.82
C GLY A 39 -6.02 10.27 13.19
N LEU A 40 -7.15 9.71 13.60
CA LEU A 40 -7.77 9.92 14.89
C LEU A 40 -7.81 8.59 15.63
N ARG A 41 -7.20 8.56 16.82
CA ARG A 41 -7.27 7.43 17.74
C ARG A 41 -8.27 7.72 18.84
N PHE A 42 -9.11 6.75 19.15
CA PHE A 42 -9.99 6.78 20.32
C PHE A 42 -10.17 5.39 20.92
N ASN A 43 -10.51 5.37 22.20
CA ASN A 43 -10.73 4.15 22.94
C ASN A 43 -12.23 4.02 23.23
N LEU A 44 -12.89 3.06 22.57
CA LEU A 44 -14.32 2.79 22.72
C LEU A 44 -14.56 1.30 23.00
N GLY A 45 -14.02 0.81 24.12
CA GLY A 45 -13.99 -0.64 24.43
C GLY A 45 -12.93 -1.42 23.65
N GLY A 46 -12.00 -0.71 23.02
CA GLY A 46 -10.91 -1.20 22.16
C GLY A 46 -10.22 0.00 21.50
N LEU A 47 -8.94 -0.13 21.15
CA LEU A 47 -8.18 0.96 20.53
C LEU A 47 -8.49 1.01 19.02
N LEU A 48 -9.22 2.04 18.60
CA LEU A 48 -9.65 2.25 17.22
C LEU A 48 -8.89 3.42 16.59
N VAL A 49 -8.58 3.28 15.31
CA VAL A 49 -7.94 4.30 14.48
C VAL A 49 -8.80 4.57 13.24
N LEU A 50 -9.21 5.81 13.05
CA LEU A 50 -9.67 6.32 11.76
C LEU A 50 -8.48 6.93 11.04
N ARG A 51 -8.30 6.59 9.77
CA ARG A 51 -7.14 6.99 8.99
C ARG A 51 -7.54 7.45 7.60
N TRP A 52 -7.00 8.59 7.17
CA TRP A 52 -7.03 9.09 5.80
C TRP A 52 -5.63 9.06 5.21
N ASP A 53 -5.50 8.49 4.03
CA ASP A 53 -4.24 8.29 3.31
C ASP A 53 -4.27 8.96 1.94
N PHE A 54 -3.16 9.63 1.63
CA PHE A 54 -2.92 10.36 0.40
C PHE A 54 -1.67 9.76 -0.27
N PRO A 55 -1.84 8.90 -1.29
CA PRO A 55 -0.72 8.31 -2.02
C PRO A 55 0.07 9.38 -2.78
N LEU A 56 1.38 9.46 -2.53
CA LEU A 56 2.30 10.33 -3.27
C LEU A 56 2.85 9.66 -4.52
N LYS A 57 3.05 8.34 -4.45
CA LYS A 57 3.63 7.55 -5.52
C LYS A 57 2.86 6.25 -5.66
N LYS A 58 2.32 6.05 -6.86
CA LYS A 58 1.56 4.86 -7.26
C LYS A 58 2.40 3.98 -8.17
N GLU A 59 2.15 2.68 -8.16
CA GLU A 59 2.82 1.73 -9.03
C GLU A 59 2.39 2.00 -10.48
N LYS A 60 3.36 2.22 -11.38
CA LYS A 60 3.04 2.35 -12.80
C LYS A 60 2.79 0.97 -13.36
N ALA A 61 1.70 0.81 -14.13
CA ALA A 61 1.53 -0.37 -14.95
C ALA A 61 2.65 -0.40 -15.99
N ASP A 62 3.49 -1.43 -15.93
CA ASP A 62 4.35 -1.85 -17.03
C ASP A 62 3.95 -3.28 -17.40
N GLY A 63 4.36 -3.81 -18.55
CA GLY A 63 3.86 -5.10 -19.06
C GLY A 63 4.03 -6.33 -18.15
N ILE A 64 4.62 -6.17 -16.97
CA ILE A 64 4.77 -7.19 -15.91
C ILE A 64 3.93 -6.79 -14.67
N ASN A 65 3.90 -5.50 -14.32
CA ASN A 65 3.12 -4.97 -13.21
C ASN A 65 1.69 -4.62 -13.65
N ARG A 66 0.67 -5.30 -13.11
CA ARG A 66 -0.66 -4.69 -13.03
C ARG A 66 -0.51 -3.50 -12.10
N GLY A 67 -0.38 -2.29 -12.67
CA GLY A 67 -0.28 -1.06 -11.89
C GLY A 67 -1.32 -1.10 -10.78
N VAL A 68 -0.90 -0.85 -9.55
CA VAL A 68 -1.83 -0.82 -8.42
C VAL A 68 -2.73 0.37 -8.69
N ASP A 69 -3.98 0.10 -9.07
CA ASP A 69 -5.07 1.07 -9.08
C ASP A 69 -5.36 1.47 -7.63
N ALA A 70 -4.44 2.23 -7.05
CA ALA A 70 -4.60 2.82 -5.74
C ALA A 70 -5.53 4.04 -5.91
N PRO A 71 -6.59 4.18 -5.11
CA PRO A 71 -7.42 5.37 -5.12
C PRO A 71 -6.59 6.61 -4.76
N ASP A 72 -6.98 7.80 -5.24
CA ASP A 72 -6.28 9.08 -4.94
C ASP A 72 -6.34 9.45 -3.45
N ILE A 73 -7.36 8.98 -2.75
CA ILE A 73 -7.51 9.12 -1.30
C ILE A 73 -8.11 7.82 -0.78
N HIS A 74 -7.55 7.28 0.30
CA HIS A 74 -8.06 6.09 0.96
C HIS A 74 -8.47 6.41 2.40
N PHE A 75 -9.58 5.84 2.85
CA PHE A 75 -10.03 5.93 4.24
C PHE A 75 -10.15 4.53 4.82
N SER A 76 -9.60 4.33 6.01
CA SER A 76 -9.66 3.06 6.73
C SER A 76 -10.04 3.24 8.19
N ILE A 77 -10.71 2.22 8.73
CA ILE A 77 -11.02 2.08 10.14
C ILE A 77 -10.32 0.80 10.59
N GLY A 78 -9.34 0.95 11.47
CA GLY A 78 -8.54 -0.15 11.98
C GLY A 78 -8.64 -0.25 13.49
N LEU A 79 -8.35 -1.45 13.99
CA LEU A 79 -7.89 -1.60 15.36
C LEU A 79 -6.38 -1.29 15.38
N ASP A 80 -5.93 -0.53 16.36
CA ASP A 80 -4.51 -0.20 16.54
C ASP A 80 -3.83 -1.42 17.17
N PHE A 81 -3.10 -2.22 16.39
CA PHE A 81 -2.24 -3.31 16.87
C PHE A 81 -0.79 -3.08 16.48
#